data_AF-A0AAF0F0C4-F1
#
_entry.id   AF-A0AAF0F0C4-F1
#
_cell.length_a   1.000
_cell.length_b   1.000
_cell.length_c   1.000
_cell.angle_alpha   90.00
_cell.angle_beta   90.00
_cell.angle_gamma   90.00
#
_symmetry.space_group_name_H-M   'P 1'
#
loop_
_entity.id
_entity.type
_entity.pdbx_description
1 polymer ?
#
loop_
_entity_poly.entity_id
_entity_poly.type
_entity_poly.pdbx_seq_one_letter_code
_entity_poly.pdbx_strand_id
1 'polypeptide(L)'
;MALPPALQALAIGSVSAPNVLELYVDYLCPFSAKILNNFQSQVVPLLFGEQAPFRGKVRVIVRPVPQPWHASSSLLHETALAVARLSLTDRVALEDPEKNAFWVFSQALMKESERWYDGPARSKNPDQVRAELATLAVNVLGEDVRKAKKESIVALDGQPLGQAVRSWTRVSDEGNAGSKIVPDLKYCIKIGRQNGIHITPTALWNGVVEPSISSSFSQEEWRKFLDERVPKANI
;
A
#
# COMPACT_ATOMS: atom_id res chain seq x y z
N MET A 1 -7.00 -8.14 -12.13
CA MET A 1 -7.99 -7.07 -11.83
C MET A 1 -7.39 -5.70 -12.13
N ALA A 2 -8.17 -4.78 -12.69
CA ALA A 2 -7.64 -3.52 -13.20
C ALA A 2 -7.46 -2.45 -12.10
N LEU A 3 -6.38 -1.67 -12.20
CA LEU A 3 -6.20 -0.40 -11.50
C LEU A 3 -6.45 0.74 -12.50
N PRO A 4 -7.11 1.85 -12.11
CA PRO A 4 -7.15 3.04 -12.94
C PRO A 4 -5.74 3.63 -13.07
N PRO A 5 -5.45 4.46 -14.10
CA PRO A 5 -4.12 5.07 -14.28
C PRO A 5 -3.62 5.82 -13.03
N ALA A 6 -4.56 6.48 -12.35
CA ALA A 6 -4.39 7.19 -11.09
C ALA A 6 -3.85 6.36 -9.91
N LEU A 7 -4.05 5.03 -9.93
CA LEU A 7 -3.76 4.14 -8.80
C LEU A 7 -2.79 3.03 -9.18
N GLN A 8 -2.03 3.18 -10.27
CA GLN A 8 -1.05 2.17 -10.69
C GLN A 8 0.01 1.88 -9.62
N ALA A 9 0.35 2.88 -8.80
CA ALA A 9 1.30 2.74 -7.69
C ALA A 9 0.84 1.78 -6.59
N LEU A 10 -0.44 1.41 -6.54
CA LEU A 10 -0.96 0.42 -5.60
C LEU A 10 -0.46 -1.01 -5.87
N ALA A 11 0.31 -1.21 -6.94
CA ALA A 11 0.81 -2.51 -7.33
C ALA A 11 2.33 -2.54 -7.50
N ILE A 12 2.91 -3.69 -7.15
CA ILE A 12 4.26 -4.11 -7.50
C ILE A 12 4.20 -5.32 -8.45
N GLY A 13 5.30 -5.59 -9.15
CA GLY A 13 5.36 -6.65 -10.16
C GLY A 13 4.90 -6.20 -11.54
N SER A 14 5.27 -6.99 -12.55
CA SER A 14 5.14 -6.59 -13.94
C SER A 14 3.69 -6.32 -14.34
N VAL A 15 3.47 -5.24 -15.11
CA VAL A 15 2.16 -4.95 -15.69
C VAL A 15 1.65 -6.04 -16.63
N SER A 16 2.55 -6.86 -17.18
CA SER A 16 2.25 -7.99 -18.08
C SER A 16 2.15 -9.34 -17.36
N ALA A 17 2.28 -9.38 -16.03
CA ALA A 17 2.17 -10.61 -15.28
C ALA A 17 0.78 -11.27 -15.50
N PRO A 18 0.72 -12.57 -15.80
CA PRO A 18 -0.53 -13.27 -16.12
C PRO A 18 -1.46 -13.44 -14.92
N ASN A 19 -0.93 -13.40 -13.69
CA ASN A 19 -1.70 -13.55 -12.47
C ASN A 19 -1.65 -12.29 -11.61
N VAL A 20 -2.72 -12.05 -10.86
CA VAL A 20 -2.86 -10.94 -9.93
C VAL A 20 -3.25 -11.46 -8.55
N LEU A 21 -2.43 -11.15 -7.55
CA LEU A 21 -2.78 -11.27 -6.14
C LEU A 21 -3.21 -9.89 -5.62
N GLU A 22 -4.39 -9.79 -5.02
CA GLU A 22 -4.82 -8.56 -4.35
C GLU A 22 -4.90 -8.79 -2.85
N LEU A 23 -4.35 -7.86 -2.07
CA LEU A 23 -4.37 -7.88 -0.62
C LEU A 23 -5.17 -6.68 -0.13
N TYR A 24 -6.40 -6.92 0.33
CA TYR A 24 -7.22 -5.90 0.98
C TYR A 24 -6.80 -5.78 2.43
N VAL A 25 -6.36 -4.58 2.84
CA VAL A 25 -5.71 -4.35 4.12
C VAL A 25 -6.24 -3.10 4.81
N ASP A 26 -6.19 -3.11 6.13
CA ASP A 26 -6.32 -1.91 6.95
C ASP A 26 -4.99 -1.65 7.68
N TYR A 27 -4.45 -0.44 7.56
CA TYR A 27 -3.19 -0.05 8.21
C TYR A 27 -3.24 -0.07 9.74
N LEU A 28 -4.42 -0.14 10.36
CA LEU A 28 -4.55 -0.32 11.82
C LEU A 28 -4.98 -1.73 12.23
N CYS A 29 -5.12 -2.67 11.28
CA CYS A 29 -5.38 -4.06 11.63
C CYS A 29 -4.07 -4.82 11.86
N PRO A 30 -3.84 -5.43 13.05
CA PRO A 30 -2.62 -6.18 13.33
C PRO A 30 -2.44 -7.40 12.40
N PHE A 31 -3.52 -8.04 11.96
CA PHE A 31 -3.45 -9.13 10.98
C PHE A 31 -3.07 -8.64 9.58
N SER A 32 -3.46 -7.41 9.22
CA SER A 32 -3.04 -6.79 7.97
C SER A 32 -1.56 -6.39 8.00
N ALA A 33 -1.08 -5.91 9.15
CA ALA A 33 0.36 -5.71 9.37
C ALA A 33 1.12 -7.03 9.26
N LYS A 34 0.60 -8.10 9.87
CA LYS A 34 1.20 -9.44 9.81
C LYS A 34 1.34 -9.94 8.37
N ILE A 35 0.27 -9.90 7.57
CA ILE A 35 0.34 -10.40 6.18
C ILE A 35 1.29 -9.58 5.31
N LEU A 36 1.30 -8.25 5.40
CA LEU A 36 2.17 -7.42 4.56
C LEU A 36 3.64 -7.53 4.96
N ASN A 37 3.95 -7.59 6.26
CA ASN A 37 5.31 -7.83 6.74
C ASN A 37 5.79 -9.23 6.33
N ASN A 38 4.95 -10.25 6.49
CA ASN A 38 5.25 -11.61 6.05
C ASN A 38 5.47 -11.67 4.53
N PHE A 39 4.59 -11.03 3.75
CA PHE A 39 4.70 -10.97 2.30
C PHE A 39 6.05 -10.39 1.85
N GLN A 40 6.47 -9.29 2.49
CA GLN A 40 7.77 -8.69 2.21
C GLN A 40 8.94 -9.61 2.51
N SER A 41 8.92 -10.34 3.63
CA SER A 41 10.06 -11.20 3.99
C SER A 41 10.06 -12.53 3.25
N GLN A 42 8.88 -13.09 2.98
CA GLN A 42 8.73 -14.47 2.49
C GLN A 42 8.44 -14.55 1.00
N VAL A 43 7.59 -13.64 0.48
CA VAL A 43 7.05 -13.74 -0.89
C VAL A 43 7.81 -12.86 -1.87
N VAL A 44 8.28 -11.68 -1.46
CA VAL A 44 9.07 -10.82 -2.35
C VAL A 44 10.28 -11.57 -2.94
N PRO A 45 11.07 -12.35 -2.18
CA PRO A 45 12.16 -13.14 -2.76
C PRO A 45 11.71 -14.23 -3.75
N LEU A 46 10.44 -14.66 -3.69
CA LEU A 46 9.88 -15.65 -4.62
C LEU A 46 9.41 -15.02 -5.94
N LEU A 47 9.05 -13.73 -5.93
CA LEU A 47 8.48 -13.01 -7.07
C LEU A 47 9.46 -12.01 -7.74
N PHE A 48 10.44 -11.50 -7.00
CA PHE A 48 11.33 -10.41 -7.41
C PHE A 48 12.81 -10.79 -7.27
N GLY A 49 13.66 -10.21 -8.13
CA GLY A 49 15.05 -10.63 -8.32
C GLY A 49 15.24 -11.51 -9.54
N GLU A 50 16.47 -11.67 -10.01
CA GLU A 50 16.78 -12.41 -11.25
C GLU A 50 16.52 -13.91 -11.13
N GLN A 51 16.79 -14.47 -9.95
CA GLN A 51 16.67 -15.91 -9.67
C GLN A 51 15.33 -16.28 -9.01
N ALA A 52 14.38 -15.34 -8.95
CA ALA A 52 13.08 -15.59 -8.33
C ALA A 52 12.27 -16.60 -9.16
N PRO A 53 11.79 -17.70 -8.54
CA PRO A 53 11.12 -18.79 -9.26
C PRO A 53 9.83 -18.35 -9.98
N PHE A 54 9.18 -17.29 -9.52
CA PHE A 54 7.95 -16.76 -10.12
C PHE A 54 8.14 -15.36 -10.70
N ARG A 55 9.38 -15.00 -11.08
CA ARG A 55 9.69 -13.70 -11.67
C ARG A 55 8.76 -13.35 -12.83
N GLY A 56 8.10 -12.19 -12.74
CA GLY A 56 7.19 -11.69 -13.78
C GLY A 56 5.90 -12.50 -13.95
N LYS A 57 5.60 -13.46 -13.06
CA LYS A 57 4.40 -14.31 -13.16
C LYS A 57 3.22 -13.81 -12.34
N VAL A 58 3.48 -12.99 -11.33
CA VAL A 58 2.45 -12.47 -10.41
C VAL A 58 2.65 -10.97 -10.22
N ARG A 59 1.57 -10.21 -10.41
CA ARG A 59 1.45 -8.82 -9.99
C ARG A 59 0.71 -8.77 -8.65
N VAL A 60 1.17 -7.94 -7.73
CA VAL A 60 0.59 -7.85 -6.39
C VAL A 60 -0.01 -6.47 -6.24
N ILE A 61 -1.28 -6.38 -5.84
CA ILE A 61 -2.00 -5.13 -5.61
C ILE A 61 -2.35 -5.04 -4.12
N VAL A 62 -1.98 -3.96 -3.45
CA VAL A 62 -2.50 -3.66 -2.12
C VAL A 62 -3.73 -2.77 -2.26
N ARG A 63 -4.82 -3.16 -1.60
CA ARG A 63 -6.12 -2.46 -1.64
C ARG A 63 -6.39 -1.85 -0.26
N PRO A 64 -6.23 -0.53 -0.10
CA PRO A 64 -6.50 0.15 1.16
C PRO A 64 -8.01 0.11 1.49
N VAL A 65 -8.39 -0.51 2.60
CA VAL A 65 -9.78 -0.57 3.11
C VAL A 65 -9.79 -0.18 4.59
N PRO A 66 -10.08 1.09 4.94
CA PRO A 66 -10.21 1.49 6.33
C PRO A 66 -11.39 0.80 7.00
N GLN A 67 -11.16 0.18 8.15
CA GLN A 67 -12.23 -0.36 8.97
C GLN A 67 -12.84 0.73 9.86
N PRO A 68 -14.18 0.86 9.91
CA PRO A 68 -14.84 1.97 10.60
C PRO A 68 -14.67 1.95 12.12
N TRP A 69 -14.28 0.80 12.70
CA TRP A 69 -13.99 0.67 14.14
C TRP A 69 -12.54 1.01 14.50
N HIS A 70 -11.68 1.35 13.53
CA HIS A 70 -10.35 1.90 13.80
C HIS A 70 -10.38 3.41 13.52
N ALA A 71 -10.53 4.22 14.56
CA ALA A 71 -11.01 5.61 14.44
C ALA A 71 -10.12 6.50 13.54
N SER A 72 -8.79 6.33 13.63
CA SER A 72 -7.81 7.10 12.87
C SER A 72 -7.44 6.46 11.53
N SER A 73 -7.96 5.27 11.20
CA SER A 73 -7.55 4.47 10.04
C SER A 73 -7.63 5.28 8.75
N SER A 74 -8.76 5.96 8.51
CA SER A 74 -8.97 6.74 7.28
C SER A 74 -7.83 7.75 7.02
N LEU A 75 -7.21 8.32 8.06
CA LEU A 75 -6.09 9.27 7.91
C LEU A 75 -4.82 8.59 7.38
N LEU A 76 -4.55 7.35 7.82
CA LEU A 76 -3.43 6.54 7.32
C LEU A 76 -3.66 6.17 5.85
N HIS A 77 -4.87 5.74 5.50
CA HIS A 77 -5.25 5.40 4.13
C HIS A 77 -5.18 6.62 3.18
N GLU A 78 -5.70 7.78 3.61
CA GLU A 78 -5.56 9.04 2.86
C GLU A 78 -4.08 9.36 2.59
N THR A 79 -3.22 9.20 3.60
CA THR A 79 -1.80 9.52 3.44
C THR A 79 -1.08 8.53 2.53
N ALA A 80 -1.38 7.23 2.64
CA ALA A 80 -0.83 6.21 1.75
C ALA A 80 -1.23 6.48 0.29
N LEU A 81 -2.51 6.82 0.05
CA LEU A 81 -2.99 7.17 -1.29
C LEU A 81 -2.38 8.47 -1.83
N ALA A 82 -2.12 9.46 -0.96
CA ALA A 82 -1.40 10.67 -1.34
C ALA A 82 0.02 10.35 -1.82
N VAL A 83 0.74 9.46 -1.11
CA VAL A 83 2.05 8.96 -1.56
C VAL A 83 1.93 8.24 -2.90
N ALA A 84 0.92 7.38 -3.07
CA ALA A 84 0.68 6.68 -4.34
C ALA A 84 0.46 7.64 -5.52
N ARG A 85 -0.24 8.76 -5.31
CA ARG A 85 -0.45 9.79 -6.34
C ARG A 85 0.83 10.52 -6.72
N LEU A 86 1.66 10.79 -5.73
CA LEU A 86 2.92 11.51 -5.91
C LEU A 86 4.00 10.64 -6.58
N SER A 87 3.87 9.32 -6.54
CA SER A 87 4.89 8.39 -7.05
C SER A 87 4.64 7.89 -8.49
N LEU A 88 3.71 8.47 -9.25
CA LEU A 88 3.33 7.98 -10.60
C LEU A 88 4.29 8.40 -11.73
N THR A 89 5.31 9.20 -11.43
CA THR A 89 6.22 9.81 -12.42
C THR A 89 7.14 8.76 -13.08
N ASP A 90 7.58 7.74 -12.35
CA ASP A 90 8.35 6.61 -12.89
C ASP A 90 7.53 5.31 -12.78
N ARG A 91 6.95 4.88 -13.91
CA ARG A 91 6.14 3.66 -13.98
C ARG A 91 6.95 2.38 -13.86
N VAL A 92 8.24 2.40 -14.24
CA VAL A 92 9.11 1.23 -14.14
C VAL A 92 9.46 1.01 -12.67
N ALA A 93 9.73 2.07 -11.93
CA ALA A 93 9.97 2.01 -10.49
C ALA A 93 8.77 1.43 -9.70
N LEU A 94 7.54 1.57 -10.19
CA LEU A 94 6.36 0.99 -9.52
C LEU A 94 6.38 -0.54 -9.49
N GLU A 95 7.02 -1.19 -10.47
CA GLU A 95 7.09 -2.66 -10.51
C GLU A 95 8.05 -3.22 -9.44
N ASP A 96 8.99 -2.41 -8.96
CA ASP A 96 10.02 -2.80 -8.01
C ASP A 96 9.58 -2.49 -6.56
N PRO A 97 9.48 -3.48 -5.66
CA PRO A 97 9.07 -3.27 -4.28
C PRO A 97 9.99 -2.33 -3.49
N GLU A 98 11.26 -2.18 -3.85
CA GLU A 98 12.19 -1.28 -3.15
C GLU A 98 12.06 0.16 -3.61
N LYS A 99 11.53 0.39 -4.82
CA LYS A 99 11.40 1.72 -5.44
C LYS A 99 9.96 2.22 -5.48
N ASN A 100 8.98 1.33 -5.36
CA ASN A 100 7.58 1.70 -5.25
C ASN A 100 7.31 2.37 -3.91
N ALA A 101 7.26 3.71 -3.90
CA ALA A 101 7.08 4.51 -2.70
C ALA A 101 5.81 4.17 -1.91
N PHE A 102 4.71 3.82 -2.58
CA PHE A 102 3.49 3.40 -1.91
C PHE A 102 3.66 2.06 -1.17
N TRP A 103 4.32 1.09 -1.79
CA TRP A 103 4.64 -0.19 -1.15
C TRP A 103 5.56 0.01 0.07
N VAL A 104 6.67 0.73 -0.11
CA VAL A 104 7.63 1.04 0.96
C VAL A 104 6.95 1.77 2.12
N PHE A 105 6.11 2.76 1.82
CA PHE A 105 5.38 3.50 2.85
C PHE A 105 4.30 2.64 3.52
N SER A 106 3.61 1.75 2.79
CA SER A 106 2.66 0.79 3.37
C SER A 106 3.33 -0.12 4.40
N GLN A 107 4.55 -0.61 4.12
CA GLN A 107 5.34 -1.38 5.08
C GLN A 107 5.68 -0.57 6.33
N ALA A 108 6.03 0.71 6.17
CA ALA A 108 6.33 1.59 7.31
C ALA A 108 5.10 1.87 8.16
N LEU A 109 3.95 2.15 7.54
CA LEU A 109 2.67 2.32 8.24
C LEU A 109 2.32 1.08 9.07
N MET A 110 2.48 -0.12 8.51
CA MET A 110 2.20 -1.36 9.25
C MET A 110 3.13 -1.53 10.45
N LYS A 111 4.42 -1.21 10.30
CA LYS A 111 5.42 -1.29 11.38
C LYS A 111 5.18 -0.28 12.51
N GLU A 112 4.65 0.89 12.18
CA GLU A 112 4.44 1.99 13.13
C GLU A 112 2.98 2.16 13.57
N SER A 113 2.08 1.29 13.10
CA SER A 113 0.62 1.39 13.25
C SER A 113 0.16 1.59 14.70
N GLU A 114 0.85 0.98 15.67
CA GLU A 114 0.54 1.09 17.10
C GLU A 114 0.50 2.54 17.61
N ARG A 115 1.28 3.45 16.98
CA ARG A 115 1.29 4.89 17.30
C ARG A 115 -0.05 5.58 17.09
N TRP A 116 -0.91 4.99 16.25
CA TRP A 116 -2.20 5.54 15.86
C TRP A 116 -3.38 4.64 16.23
N TYR A 117 -3.17 3.57 16.99
CA TYR A 117 -4.27 2.86 17.63
C TYR A 117 -5.11 3.80 18.51
N ASP A 118 -6.37 3.44 18.76
CA ASP A 118 -7.35 4.31 19.43
C ASP A 118 -6.84 4.85 20.76
N GLY A 119 -6.15 4.02 21.56
CA GLY A 119 -5.55 4.42 22.83
C GLY A 119 -4.53 5.56 22.66
N PRO A 120 -3.41 5.35 21.94
CA PRO A 120 -2.42 6.40 21.67
C PRO A 120 -2.93 7.62 20.88
N ALA A 121 -3.93 7.45 20.02
CA ALA A 121 -4.50 8.53 19.19
C ALA A 121 -5.61 9.33 19.87
N ARG A 122 -6.16 8.88 21.02
CA ARG A 122 -7.38 9.43 21.64
C ARG A 122 -7.39 10.95 21.88
N SER A 123 -6.23 11.56 22.10
CA SER A 123 -6.10 12.99 22.39
C SER A 123 -5.61 13.80 21.18
N LYS A 124 -5.42 13.16 20.03
CA LYS A 124 -4.93 13.80 18.82
C LYS A 124 -6.10 14.22 17.95
N ASN A 125 -6.06 15.44 17.43
CA ASN A 125 -6.96 15.85 16.36
C ASN A 125 -6.46 15.31 15.00
N PRO A 126 -7.32 15.28 13.96
CA PRO A 126 -6.94 14.76 12.65
C PRO A 126 -5.71 15.43 12.03
N ASP A 127 -5.51 16.73 12.23
CA ASP A 127 -4.39 17.46 11.63
C ASP A 127 -3.05 17.15 12.29
N GLN A 128 -3.05 16.90 13.62
CA GLN A 128 -1.89 16.37 14.33
C GLN A 128 -1.49 15.01 13.77
N VAL A 129 -2.45 14.11 13.55
CA VAL A 129 -2.19 12.79 12.95
C VAL A 129 -1.64 12.92 11.52
N ARG A 130 -2.24 13.79 10.68
CA ARG A 130 -1.73 14.06 9.32
C ARG A 130 -0.31 14.61 9.32
N ALA A 131 0.02 15.48 10.27
CA ALA A 131 1.38 16.02 10.40
C ALA A 131 2.39 14.93 10.78
N GLU A 132 2.04 14.03 11.71
CA GLU A 132 2.87 12.87 12.05
C GLU A 132 3.05 11.92 10.87
N LEU A 133 1.99 11.64 10.11
CA LEU A 133 2.04 10.76 8.94
C LEU A 133 2.86 11.36 7.79
N ALA A 134 2.76 12.68 7.55
CA ALA A 134 3.61 13.38 6.59
C ALA A 134 5.09 13.34 7.00
N THR A 135 5.36 13.43 8.31
CA THR A 135 6.72 13.29 8.86
C THR A 135 7.25 11.87 8.65
N LEU A 136 6.41 10.84 8.88
CA LEU A 136 6.77 9.47 8.59
C LEU A 136 7.11 9.27 7.10
N ALA A 137 6.31 9.85 6.19
CA ALA A 137 6.56 9.74 4.75
C ALA A 137 7.94 10.29 4.38
N VAL A 138 8.31 11.47 4.90
CA VAL A 138 9.64 12.06 4.70
C VAL A 138 10.75 11.17 5.29
N ASN A 139 10.58 10.67 6.51
CA ASN A 139 11.58 9.82 7.15
C ASN A 139 11.84 8.52 6.37
N VAL A 140 10.80 7.93 5.80
CA VAL A 140 10.85 6.63 5.12
C VAL A 140 11.33 6.79 3.68
N LEU A 141 10.74 7.74 2.94
CA LEU A 141 10.91 7.88 1.50
C LEU A 141 12.03 8.85 1.12
N GLY A 142 12.57 9.59 2.08
CA GLY A 142 13.52 10.67 1.85
C GLY A 142 12.84 12.00 1.57
N GLU A 143 13.64 13.02 1.36
CA GLU A 143 13.16 14.35 0.95
C GLU A 143 14.08 14.88 -0.14
N ASP A 144 13.50 15.49 -1.17
CA ASP A 144 14.27 16.13 -2.22
C ASP A 144 14.55 17.59 -1.84
N VAL A 145 15.47 17.77 -0.89
CA VAL A 145 16.02 19.09 -0.53
C VAL A 145 17.53 19.06 -0.69
N ARG A 146 18.13 20.20 -1.06
CA ARG A 146 19.59 20.36 -1.31
C ARG A 146 20.52 19.89 -0.17
N LYS A 147 19.99 19.52 1.00
CA LYS A 147 20.71 19.02 2.18
C LYS A 147 20.16 17.70 2.74
N ALA A 148 19.36 16.95 1.98
CA ALA A 148 18.80 15.69 2.45
C ALA A 148 19.90 14.62 2.60
N LYS A 149 19.84 13.86 3.69
CA LYS A 149 20.76 12.74 3.96
C LYS A 149 20.46 11.49 3.14
N LYS A 150 19.28 11.44 2.51
CA LYS A 150 18.77 10.31 1.71
C LYS A 150 18.03 10.89 0.51
N GLU A 151 18.41 10.46 -0.69
CA GLU A 151 17.72 10.81 -1.92
C GLU A 151 16.28 10.31 -1.88
N SER A 152 15.33 11.14 -2.32
CA SER A 152 13.91 10.82 -2.30
C SER A 152 13.62 9.76 -3.36
N ILE A 153 12.90 8.69 -2.99
CA ILE A 153 12.37 7.73 -3.98
C ILE A 153 11.08 8.23 -4.66
N VAL A 154 10.64 9.45 -4.30
CA VAL A 154 9.56 10.18 -4.95
C VAL A 154 10.16 11.41 -5.63
N ALA A 155 10.15 11.44 -6.96
CA ALA A 155 10.59 12.60 -7.73
C ALA A 155 9.48 13.65 -7.80
N LEU A 156 9.73 14.83 -7.21
CA LEU A 156 8.80 15.96 -7.18
C LEU A 156 9.50 17.18 -7.76
N ASP A 157 8.86 17.86 -8.73
CA ASP A 157 9.41 19.05 -9.38
C ASP A 157 9.42 20.26 -8.43
N GLY A 158 10.43 20.33 -7.56
CA GLY A 158 10.71 21.48 -6.69
C GLY A 158 9.84 21.61 -5.44
N GLN A 159 8.95 20.66 -5.15
CA GLN A 159 8.13 20.63 -3.93
C GLN A 159 8.63 19.58 -2.93
N PRO A 160 8.95 19.94 -1.67
CA PRO A 160 9.31 18.96 -0.64
C PRO A 160 8.19 17.94 -0.40
N LEU A 161 8.57 16.66 -0.23
CA LEU A 161 7.62 15.55 -0.08
C LEU A 161 6.63 15.79 1.06
N GLY A 162 7.10 16.25 2.22
CA GLY A 162 6.23 16.51 3.37
C GLY A 162 5.18 17.58 3.06
N GLN A 163 5.53 18.61 2.28
CA GLN A 163 4.58 19.63 1.84
C GLN A 163 3.59 19.08 0.81
N ALA A 164 4.07 18.28 -0.15
CA ALA A 164 3.23 17.65 -1.16
C ALA A 164 2.19 16.73 -0.52
N VAL A 165 2.60 15.83 0.39
CA VAL A 165 1.70 14.94 1.13
C VAL A 165 0.65 15.74 1.91
N ARG A 166 1.06 16.76 2.67
CA ARG A 166 0.13 17.65 3.38
C ARG A 166 -0.86 18.32 2.44
N SER A 167 -0.43 18.74 1.24
CA SER A 167 -1.32 19.40 0.27
C SER A 167 -2.42 18.48 -0.27
N TRP A 168 -2.17 17.16 -0.32
CA TRP A 168 -3.14 16.15 -0.75
C TRP A 168 -4.10 15.73 0.36
N THR A 169 -3.62 15.69 1.61
CA THR A 169 -4.39 15.24 2.76
C THR A 169 -5.05 16.37 3.56
N ARG A 170 -4.69 17.64 3.30
CA ARG A 170 -5.33 18.80 3.91
C ARG A 170 -6.82 18.81 3.58
N VAL A 171 -7.64 19.00 4.62
CA VAL A 171 -9.09 19.21 4.50
C VAL A 171 -9.36 20.70 4.31
N SER A 172 -10.38 21.02 3.51
CA SER A 172 -10.87 22.40 3.37
C SER A 172 -11.19 23.03 4.72
N ASP A 173 -10.87 24.31 4.89
CA ASP A 173 -11.22 25.06 6.10
C ASP A 173 -12.75 25.28 6.22
N GLU A 174 -13.49 25.10 5.12
CA GLU A 174 -14.94 25.27 5.05
C GLU A 174 -15.65 24.08 4.37
N GLY A 175 -16.83 23.73 4.90
CA GLY A 175 -17.77 22.79 4.27
C GLY A 175 -17.44 21.31 4.48
N ASN A 176 -17.92 20.46 3.56
CA ASN A 176 -17.83 18.99 3.62
C ASN A 176 -16.95 18.38 2.49
N ALA A 177 -16.11 19.20 1.87
CA ALA A 177 -15.33 18.79 0.69
C ALA A 177 -14.31 17.69 0.97
N GLY A 178 -13.87 17.54 2.22
CA GLY A 178 -12.82 16.60 2.61
C GLY A 178 -11.44 17.01 2.06
N SER A 179 -10.52 16.05 1.95
CA SER A 179 -9.20 16.24 1.35
C SER A 179 -9.17 15.88 -0.13
N LYS A 180 -8.16 16.36 -0.87
CA LYS A 180 -8.04 16.12 -2.33
C LYS A 180 -7.94 14.64 -2.68
N ILE A 181 -7.49 13.81 -1.74
CA ILE A 181 -7.29 12.37 -1.93
C ILE A 181 -8.56 11.53 -1.69
N VAL A 182 -9.61 12.11 -1.09
CA VAL A 182 -10.87 11.41 -0.77
C VAL A 182 -11.49 10.67 -1.98
N PRO A 183 -11.51 11.20 -3.21
CA PRO A 183 -12.04 10.46 -4.37
C PRO A 183 -11.36 9.10 -4.60
N ASP A 184 -10.05 9.01 -4.36
CA ASP A 184 -9.30 7.76 -4.50
C ASP A 184 -9.61 6.78 -3.38
N LEU A 185 -9.74 7.29 -2.15
CA LEU A 185 -10.17 6.48 -1.02
C LEU A 185 -11.57 5.90 -1.27
N LYS A 186 -12.49 6.72 -1.80
CA LYS A 186 -13.83 6.27 -2.21
C LYS A 186 -13.76 5.19 -3.28
N TYR A 187 -12.84 5.28 -4.24
CA TYR A 187 -12.64 4.24 -5.25
C TYR A 187 -12.20 2.92 -4.61
N CYS A 188 -11.20 2.94 -3.72
CA CYS A 188 -10.71 1.75 -3.03
C CYS A 188 -11.80 1.11 -2.15
N ILE A 189 -12.58 1.92 -1.44
CA ILE A 189 -13.74 1.44 -0.66
C ILE A 189 -14.81 0.85 -1.59
N LYS A 190 -15.10 1.49 -2.73
CA LYS A 190 -16.12 1.01 -3.68
C LYS A 190 -15.76 -0.36 -4.25
N ILE A 191 -14.51 -0.57 -4.67
CA ILE A 191 -14.09 -1.87 -5.20
C ILE A 191 -14.06 -2.95 -4.10
N GLY A 192 -13.68 -2.61 -2.87
CA GLY A 192 -13.79 -3.51 -1.73
C GLY A 192 -15.24 -3.93 -1.45
N ARG A 193 -16.17 -2.98 -1.41
CA ARG A 193 -17.61 -3.25 -1.25
C ARG A 193 -18.18 -4.10 -2.37
N GLN A 194 -17.78 -3.83 -3.62
CA GLN A 194 -18.22 -4.62 -4.78
C GLN A 194 -17.78 -6.09 -4.68
N ASN A 195 -16.63 -6.37 -4.07
CA ASN A 195 -16.13 -7.72 -3.84
C ASN A 195 -16.53 -8.31 -2.47
N GLY A 196 -17.42 -7.66 -1.72
CA GLY A 196 -17.90 -8.16 -0.43
C GLY A 196 -16.82 -8.19 0.67
N ILE A 197 -15.78 -7.35 0.57
CA ILE A 197 -14.70 -7.30 1.55
C ILE A 197 -15.22 -6.73 2.86
N HIS A 198 -15.21 -7.54 3.91
CA HIS A 198 -15.64 -7.15 5.25
C HIS A 198 -14.48 -7.12 6.23
N ILE A 199 -13.74 -8.24 6.33
CA ILE A 199 -12.59 -8.37 7.23
C ILE A 199 -11.28 -8.08 6.49
N THR A 200 -10.30 -7.57 7.22
CA THR A 200 -8.94 -7.35 6.71
C THR A 200 -7.93 -8.13 7.56
N PRO A 201 -6.96 -8.85 6.97
CA PRO A 201 -6.73 -8.91 5.53
C PRO A 201 -7.72 -9.85 4.83
N THR A 202 -8.02 -9.54 3.56
CA THR A 202 -8.67 -10.48 2.63
C THR A 202 -7.81 -10.54 1.36
N ALA A 203 -7.50 -11.74 0.89
CA ALA A 203 -6.73 -11.94 -0.33
C ALA A 203 -7.65 -12.39 -1.48
N LEU A 204 -7.40 -11.86 -2.68
CA LEU A 204 -8.02 -12.33 -3.92
C LEU A 204 -6.94 -12.86 -4.85
N TRP A 205 -7.19 -14.01 -5.48
CA TRP A 205 -6.39 -14.52 -6.59
C TRP A 205 -7.17 -14.36 -7.89
N ASN A 206 -6.60 -13.64 -8.85
CA ASN A 206 -7.21 -13.35 -10.15
C ASN A 206 -8.65 -12.78 -10.04
N GLY A 207 -8.92 -12.01 -8.98
CA GLY A 207 -10.22 -11.37 -8.73
C GLY A 207 -11.23 -12.22 -7.97
N VAL A 208 -10.88 -13.43 -7.53
CA VAL A 208 -11.72 -14.30 -6.71
C VAL A 208 -11.16 -14.36 -5.30
N VAL A 209 -12.01 -14.26 -4.27
CA VAL A 209 -11.59 -14.38 -2.86
C VAL A 209 -10.89 -15.73 -2.66
N GLU A 210 -9.69 -15.69 -2.09
CA GLU A 210 -8.86 -16.87 -1.83
C GLU A 210 -8.75 -17.08 -0.32
N PRO A 211 -9.68 -17.84 0.29
CA PRO A 211 -9.76 -18.01 1.74
C PRO A 211 -8.61 -18.85 2.30
N SER A 212 -7.85 -19.57 1.45
CA SER A 212 -6.72 -20.36 1.94
C SER A 212 -5.57 -19.49 2.44
N ILE A 213 -5.41 -18.27 1.91
CA ILE A 213 -4.31 -17.37 2.28
C ILE A 213 -4.51 -16.86 3.70
N SER A 214 -3.60 -17.26 4.58
CA SER A 214 -3.53 -16.75 5.95
C SER A 214 -2.47 -15.66 6.08
N SER A 215 -2.71 -14.71 6.99
CA SER A 215 -1.71 -13.70 7.38
C SER A 215 -0.42 -14.28 7.96
N SER A 216 -0.43 -15.58 8.28
CA SER A 216 0.68 -16.30 8.91
C SER A 216 1.39 -17.29 7.99
N PHE A 217 1.07 -17.30 6.69
CA PHE A 217 1.68 -18.22 5.73
C PHE A 217 3.21 -18.23 5.82
N SER A 218 3.82 -19.40 5.97
CA SER A 218 5.26 -19.57 5.85
C SER A 218 5.69 -19.38 4.38
N GLN A 219 7.01 -19.26 4.15
CA GLN A 219 7.53 -19.24 2.77
C GLN A 219 7.16 -20.51 1.99
N GLU A 220 7.14 -21.66 2.66
CA GLU A 220 6.82 -22.95 2.06
C GLU A 220 5.34 -23.01 1.66
N GLU A 221 4.44 -22.50 2.51
CA GLU A 221 3.01 -22.41 2.19
C GLU A 221 2.75 -21.45 1.03
N TRP A 222 3.41 -20.30 1.00
CA TRP A 222 3.37 -19.38 -0.14
C TRP A 222 3.89 -20.02 -1.42
N ARG A 223 5.04 -20.71 -1.34
CA ARG A 223 5.63 -21.40 -2.49
C ARG A 223 4.69 -22.48 -3.02
N LYS A 224 4.12 -23.31 -2.14
CA LYS A 224 3.14 -24.33 -2.50
C LYS A 224 1.93 -23.71 -3.19
N PHE A 225 1.37 -22.65 -2.61
CA PHE A 225 0.24 -21.92 -3.18
C PHE A 225 0.53 -21.43 -4.60
N LEU A 226 1.72 -20.84 -4.82
CA LEU A 226 2.16 -20.33 -6.12
C LEU A 226 2.45 -21.46 -7.12
N ASP A 227 3.11 -22.54 -6.70
CA ASP A 227 3.40 -23.71 -7.55
C ASP A 227 2.12 -24.37 -8.10
N GLU A 228 1.04 -24.39 -7.29
CA GLU A 228 -0.25 -24.96 -7.69
C GLU A 228 -1.02 -24.07 -8.69
N ARG A 229 -0.80 -22.75 -8.68
CA ARG A 229 -1.64 -21.76 -9.40
C ARG A 229 -0.93 -21.01 -10.51
N VAL A 230 0.39 -20.99 -10.52
CA VAL A 230 1.19 -20.40 -11.57
C VAL A 230 1.61 -21.52 -12.52
N PRO A 231 1.13 -21.55 -13.77
CA PRO A 231 1.54 -22.55 -14.73
C PRO A 231 3.06 -22.54 -14.85
N LYS A 232 3.69 -23.70 -14.65
CA LYS A 232 5.06 -23.91 -15.09
C LYS A 232 5.05 -23.71 -16.60
N ALA A 233 6.03 -22.97 -17.14
CA ALA A 233 6.12 -22.80 -18.58
C ALA A 233 6.09 -24.20 -19.21
N ASN A 234 5.08 -24.48 -20.05
CA ASN A 234 5.13 -25.67 -20.89
C ASN A 234 6.36 -25.48 -21.78
N ILE A 235 7.43 -26.24 -21.48
CA ILE A 235 8.57 -26.40 -22.37
C ILE A 235 8.15 -27.40 -23.44
#